data_AF-A0A2I0K495-F1
#
_entry.id   AF-A0A2I0K495-F1
#
_cell.length_a   1.000
_cell.length_b   1.000
_cell.length_c   1.000
_cell.angle_alpha   90.00
_cell.angle_beta   90.00
_cell.angle_gamma   90.00
#
_symmetry.space_group_name_H-M   'P 1'
#
loop_
_entity.id
_entity.type
_entity.pdbx_description
1 polymer ?
#
loop_
_entity_poly.entity_id
_entity_poly.type
_entity_poly.pdbx_seq_one_letter_code
_entity_poly.pdbx_strand_id
1 'polypeptide(L)'
;MAGQFAKPRSDPFEEKDGAKLPSYRGDNINADSFDEKSRVPDPQRMIRAYLQSVSTLNLLRAFATGGYAAMQRVTHWNLDFTEHSEQGDK
;
A
#
# COMPACT_ATOMS: atom_id res chain seq x y z
N MET A 1 -4.12 -0.48 -5.12
CA MET A 1 -4.49 0.52 -4.08
C MET A 1 -5.77 0.08 -3.38
N ALA A 2 -6.13 0.68 -2.23
CA ALA A 2 -7.41 0.48 -1.54
C ALA A 2 -7.84 -1.01 -1.41
N GLY A 3 -6.89 -1.88 -1.03
CA GLY A 3 -7.15 -3.32 -0.94
C GLY A 3 -5.92 -4.22 -1.10
N GLN A 4 -4.78 -3.66 -1.53
CA GLN A 4 -3.53 -4.42 -1.70
C GLN A 4 -2.84 -4.68 -0.34
N PHE A 5 -3.46 -5.51 0.49
CA PHE A 5 -3.00 -5.83 1.86
C PHE A 5 -2.60 -7.29 2.05
N ALA A 6 -2.77 -8.15 1.04
CA ALA A 6 -2.33 -9.54 1.07
C ALA A 6 -1.15 -9.75 0.12
N LYS A 7 -0.24 -10.65 0.49
CA LYS A 7 0.98 -10.97 -0.26
C LYS A 7 1.15 -12.50 -0.29
N PRO A 8 1.11 -13.15 -1.47
CA PRO A 8 1.45 -14.57 -1.56
C PRO A 8 2.93 -14.76 -1.23
N ARG A 9 3.26 -15.91 -0.63
CA ARG A 9 4.63 -16.27 -0.25
C ARG A 9 4.93 -17.66 -0.80
N SER A 10 6.14 -17.81 -1.34
CA SER A 10 6.65 -19.10 -1.83
C SER A 10 6.83 -20.11 -0.71
N ASP A 11 7.27 -19.64 0.46
CA ASP A 11 7.45 -20.46 1.67
C ASP A 11 6.47 -20.03 2.79
N PRO A 12 5.77 -20.98 3.44
CA PRO A 12 4.95 -20.68 4.61
C PRO A 12 5.74 -20.12 5.81
N PHE A 13 7.05 -20.31 5.89
CA PHE A 13 7.90 -19.85 7.00
C PHE A 13 9.04 -18.94 6.53
N GLU A 14 9.48 -18.08 7.44
CA GLU A 14 10.65 -17.22 7.32
C GLU A 14 11.62 -17.59 8.45
N GLU A 15 12.89 -17.81 8.09
CA GLU A 15 13.95 -18.12 9.03
C GLU A 15 14.94 -16.95 9.12
N LYS A 16 15.24 -16.51 10.34
CA LYS A 16 16.24 -15.48 10.67
C LYS A 16 16.96 -15.86 11.95
N ASP A 17 18.29 -15.80 11.92
CA ASP A 17 19.14 -16.03 13.09
C ASP A 17 18.82 -17.33 13.86
N GLY A 18 18.43 -18.39 13.12
CA GLY A 18 18.05 -19.69 13.68
C GLY A 18 16.61 -19.80 14.19
N ALA A 19 15.85 -18.69 14.23
CA ALA A 19 14.43 -18.70 14.57
C ALA A 19 13.56 -18.87 13.31
N LYS A 20 12.54 -19.73 13.40
CA LYS A 20 11.59 -20.03 12.32
C LYS A 20 10.19 -19.56 12.68
N LEU A 21 9.69 -18.55 11.98
CA LEU A 21 8.35 -17.98 12.20
C LEU A 21 7.49 -18.03 10.93
N PRO A 22 6.15 -18.00 11.03
CA PRO A 22 5.30 -17.88 9.85
C PRO A 22 5.68 -16.67 9.00
N SER A 23 5.70 -16.85 7.68
CA SER A 23 5.96 -15.77 6.73
C SER A 23 4.93 -14.66 6.90
N TYR A 24 5.37 -13.41 6.79
CA TYR A 24 4.47 -12.26 6.67
C TYR A 24 3.69 -12.36 5.35
N ARG A 25 2.36 -12.36 5.42
CA ARG A 25 1.44 -12.53 4.28
C ARG A 25 0.66 -11.27 3.95
N GLY A 26 1.13 -10.12 4.43
CA GLY A 26 0.45 -8.85 4.28
C GLY A 26 -0.40 -8.48 5.48
N ASP A 27 -0.64 -7.18 5.65
CA ASP A 27 -1.26 -6.58 6.83
C ASP A 27 -2.67 -7.08 7.11
N ASN A 28 -3.34 -7.64 6.10
CA ASN A 28 -4.66 -8.25 6.21
C ASN A 28 -4.65 -9.61 6.92
N ILE A 29 -3.47 -10.22 7.08
CA ILE A 29 -3.30 -11.56 7.66
C ILE A 29 -2.49 -11.45 8.96
N ASN A 30 -1.27 -10.92 8.90
CA ASN A 30 -0.37 -10.79 10.05
C ASN A 30 0.51 -9.53 9.91
N ALA A 31 1.36 -9.24 10.90
CA ALA A 31 2.29 -8.10 10.86
C ALA A 31 3.64 -8.48 10.26
N ASP A 32 4.36 -7.47 9.78
CA ASP A 32 5.68 -7.57 9.17
C ASP A 32 6.80 -7.85 10.19
N SER A 33 6.64 -7.34 11.40
CA SER A 33 7.54 -7.54 12.54
C SER A 33 7.87 -9.02 12.76
N PHE A 34 9.16 -9.33 12.95
CA PHE A 34 9.66 -10.70 13.10
C PHE A 34 9.65 -11.10 14.58
N ASP A 35 8.46 -11.31 15.11
CA ASP A 35 8.21 -11.83 16.45
C ASP A 35 6.98 -12.76 16.44
N GLU A 36 6.91 -13.68 17.39
CA GLU A 36 5.85 -14.70 17.43
C GLU A 36 4.44 -14.08 17.40
N LYS A 37 4.20 -13.04 18.21
CA LYS A 37 2.87 -12.43 18.34
C LYS A 37 2.45 -11.76 17.03
N SER A 38 3.36 -11.04 16.39
CA SER A 38 3.11 -10.35 15.12
C SER A 38 2.84 -11.30 13.97
N ARG A 39 3.43 -12.51 13.98
CA ARG A 39 3.29 -13.49 12.89
C ARG A 39 2.04 -14.38 12.99
N VAL A 40 1.35 -14.40 14.13
CA VAL A 40 0.06 -15.08 14.28
C VAL A 40 -1.01 -14.40 13.40
N PRO A 41 -1.72 -15.15 12.53
CA PRO A 41 -2.83 -14.60 11.76
C PRO A 41 -3.96 -14.08 12.66
N ASP A 42 -4.42 -12.87 12.39
CA ASP A 42 -5.50 -12.22 13.16
C ASP A 42 -6.67 -11.84 12.23
N PRO A 43 -7.84 -12.50 12.35
CA PRO A 43 -9.02 -12.19 11.54
C PRO A 43 -9.53 -10.75 11.66
N GLN A 44 -9.28 -10.05 12.79
CA GLN A 44 -9.69 -8.65 12.96
C GLN A 44 -9.00 -7.71 11.97
N ARG A 45 -7.87 -8.13 11.41
CA ARG A 45 -7.16 -7.39 10.36
C ARG A 45 -7.97 -7.25 9.08
N MET A 46 -8.93 -8.16 8.82
CA MET A 46 -9.87 -8.02 7.70
C MET A 46 -10.76 -6.80 7.81
N ILE A 47 -11.25 -6.51 9.02
CA ILE A 47 -12.06 -5.32 9.28
C ILE A 47 -11.20 -4.06 9.12
N ARG A 48 -9.97 -4.09 9.65
CA ARG A 48 -9.02 -2.97 9.48
C ARG A 48 -8.70 -2.69 8.01
N ALA A 49 -8.40 -3.74 7.24
CA ALA A 49 -8.12 -3.64 5.81
C ALA A 49 -9.33 -3.10 5.04
N TYR A 50 -10.55 -3.52 5.40
CA TYR A 50 -11.79 -2.97 4.83
C TYR A 50 -11.93 -1.47 5.11
N LEU A 51 -11.79 -1.03 6.36
CA LEU A 51 -11.91 0.38 6.73
C LEU A 51 -10.86 1.25 6.02
N GLN A 52 -9.62 0.78 5.93
CA GLN A 52 -8.57 1.47 5.19
C GLN A 52 -8.88 1.54 3.69
N SER A 53 -9.40 0.45 3.11
CA SER A 53 -9.81 0.40 1.69
C SER A 53 -10.89 1.43 1.38
N VAL A 54 -11.96 1.46 2.20
CA VAL A 54 -13.07 2.43 2.03
C VAL A 54 -12.57 3.86 2.20
N SER A 55 -11.73 4.13 3.19
CA SER A 55 -11.19 5.46 3.44
C SER A 55 -10.32 5.95 2.27
N THR A 56 -9.41 5.11 1.78
CA THR A 56 -8.59 5.42 0.59
C THR A 56 -9.47 5.64 -0.64
N LEU A 57 -10.46 4.77 -0.87
CA LEU A 57 -11.32 4.88 -2.05
C LEU A 57 -12.20 6.12 -2.02
N ASN A 58 -12.71 6.51 -0.85
CA ASN A 58 -13.48 7.74 -0.68
C ASN A 58 -12.63 8.97 -0.99
N LEU A 59 -11.39 9.01 -0.52
CA LEU A 59 -10.46 10.09 -0.85
C LEU A 59 -10.14 10.13 -2.36
N LEU A 60 -9.86 8.98 -2.97
CA LEU A 60 -9.62 8.89 -4.41
C LEU A 60 -10.82 9.37 -5.23
N ARG A 61 -12.04 9.02 -4.82
CA ARG A 61 -13.27 9.52 -5.46
C ARG A 61 -13.39 11.04 -5.32
N ALA A 62 -13.15 11.58 -4.13
CA ALA A 62 -13.17 13.02 -3.90
C ALA A 62 -12.15 13.76 -4.78
N PHE A 63 -10.96 13.21 -5.00
CA PHE A 63 -10.00 13.80 -5.94
C PHE A 63 -10.43 13.67 -7.41
N ALA A 64 -11.00 12.54 -7.80
CA ALA A 64 -11.46 12.30 -9.16
C ALA A 64 -12.64 13.21 -9.55
N THR A 65 -13.58 13.45 -8.64
CA THR A 65 -14.82 14.21 -8.94
C THR A 65 -14.80 15.65 -8.44
N GLY A 66 -14.00 15.97 -7.42
CA GLY A 66 -13.93 17.28 -6.78
C GLY A 66 -13.00 18.29 -7.46
N GLY A 67 -12.62 18.06 -8.72
CA GLY A 67 -11.79 18.99 -9.52
C GLY A 67 -10.27 18.85 -9.36
N TYR A 68 -9.77 17.98 -8.47
CA TYR A 68 -8.33 17.70 -8.36
C TYR A 68 -7.80 16.98 -9.62
N ALA A 69 -8.63 16.15 -10.26
CA ALA A 69 -8.36 15.52 -11.55
C ALA A 69 -8.83 16.34 -12.77
N ALA A 70 -9.17 17.63 -12.61
CA ALA A 70 -9.48 18.48 -13.75
C ALA A 70 -8.26 18.57 -14.68
N MET A 71 -8.47 18.43 -16.00
CA MET A 71 -7.41 18.37 -17.03
C MET A 71 -6.36 19.49 -16.89
N GLN A 72 -6.76 20.70 -16.48
CA GLN A 72 -5.87 21.83 -16.28
C GLN A 72 -4.77 21.57 -15.24
N ARG A 73 -5.03 20.73 -14.23
CA ARG A 73 -4.08 20.43 -13.15
C ARG A 73 -3.08 19.34 -13.51
N VAL A 74 -3.50 18.37 -14.34
CA VAL A 74 -2.62 17.32 -14.88
C VAL A 74 -1.55 17.93 -15.79
N THR A 75 -1.92 18.91 -16.61
CA THR A 75 -0.97 19.66 -17.44
C THR A 75 0.06 20.40 -16.58
N HIS A 76 -0.36 20.98 -15.43
CA HIS A 76 0.54 21.65 -14.50
C HIS A 76 1.54 20.68 -13.85
N TRP A 77 1.12 19.49 -13.40
CA TRP A 77 2.04 18.49 -12.85
C TRP A 77 3.08 18.00 -13.86
N ASN A 78 2.70 17.89 -15.13
CA ASN A 78 3.64 17.52 -16.19
C ASN A 78 4.64 18.65 -16.49
N LEU A 79 4.20 19.90 -16.42
CA LEU A 79 5.07 21.07 -16.60
C LEU A 79 6.07 21.19 -15.44
N ASP A 80 5.61 21.12 -14.19
CA ASP A 80 6.46 21.12 -12.99
C ASP A 80 7.50 19.99 -13.03
N PHE A 81 7.11 18.80 -13.49
CA PHE A 81 8.03 17.67 -13.66
C PHE A 81 9.09 17.94 -14.74
N THR A 82 8.68 18.53 -15.87
CA THR A 82 9.60 18.83 -16.98
C THR A 82 10.62 19.90 -16.58
N GLU A 83 10.18 20.97 -15.92
CA GLU A 83 11.03 22.07 -15.43
C GLU A 83 12.05 21.65 -14.35
N HIS A 84 11.84 20.50 -13.71
CA HIS A 84 12.70 20.00 -12.63
C HIS A 84 13.37 18.66 -12.96
N SER A 85 13.42 18.27 -14.23
CA SER A 85 14.08 17.05 -14.69
C SER A 85 15.20 17.34 -15.69
N GLU A 86 16.32 16.61 -15.59
CA GLU A 86 17.42 16.70 -16.57
C GLU A 86 16.99 16.35 -18.00
N GLN A 87 15.88 15.62 -18.17
CA GLN A 87 15.28 15.30 -19.46
C GLN A 87 14.48 16.47 -20.08
N GLY A 88 14.08 17.48 -19.29
CA GLY A 88 13.41 18.68 -19.78
C GLY A 88 14.36 19.80 -20.24
N ASP A 89 15.63 19.74 -19.83
CA ASP A 89 16.69 20.70 -20.16
C ASP A 89 17.43 20.40 -21.49
N LYS A 90 17.00 19.39 -22.25
CA LYS A 90 17.55 19.05 -23.59
C LYS A 90 16.62 19.48 -24.71
#